data_AF-A0A521Q751-F1
#
_entry.id   AF-A0A521Q751-F1
#
_cell.length_a   1.000
_cell.length_b   1.000
_cell.length_c   1.000
_cell.angle_alpha   90.00
_cell.angle_beta   90.00
_cell.angle_gamma   90.00
#
_symmetry.space_group_name_H-M   'P 1'
#
loop_
_entity.id
_entity.type
_entity.pdbx_description
1 polymer ?
#
loop_
_entity_poly.entity_id
_entity_poly.type
_entity_poly.pdbx_seq_one_letter_code
_entity_poly.pdbx_strand_id
1 'polypeptide(L)'
;MGMGYRPSVVPKSRFQGMAKDVKTVDFSGWPMVVHADMPDDVAYALCEAVEARKGLMPTDNYKPLEIAQLCANDEETPCDVPLHPGAERFYRERGYLK
;
A
#
# COMPACT_ATOMS: atom_id res chain seq x y z
N MET A 1 9.73 -22.97 -8.22
CA MET A 1 10.18 -21.78 -7.47
C MET A 1 10.36 -20.65 -8.47
N GLY A 2 9.38 -19.77 -8.60
CA GLY A 2 9.39 -18.68 -9.59
C GLY A 2 9.93 -17.39 -8.97
N MET A 3 10.92 -16.77 -9.63
CA MET A 3 11.43 -15.37 -9.63
C MET A 3 11.10 -14.36 -8.49
N GLY A 4 10.63 -14.75 -7.31
CA GLY A 4 10.26 -13.84 -6.22
C GLY A 4 8.84 -13.24 -6.30
N TYR A 5 8.09 -13.49 -7.38
CA TYR A 5 6.73 -12.96 -7.55
C TYR A 5 5.68 -13.87 -6.90
N ARG A 6 4.68 -13.26 -6.26
CA ARG A 6 3.56 -13.97 -5.63
C ARG A 6 2.56 -14.46 -6.69
N PRO A 7 2.01 -15.67 -6.57
CA PRO A 7 0.86 -16.07 -7.38
C PRO A 7 -0.36 -15.20 -7.06
N SER A 8 -1.10 -14.76 -8.07
CA SER A 8 -2.35 -14.01 -7.92
C SER A 8 -3.38 -14.41 -8.98
N VAL A 9 -4.58 -13.84 -8.90
CA VAL A 9 -5.69 -14.08 -9.83
C VAL A 9 -6.29 -12.74 -10.22
N VAL A 10 -6.36 -12.47 -11.53
CA VAL A 10 -7.20 -11.40 -12.05
C VAL A 10 -8.63 -11.97 -12.17
N PRO A 11 -9.61 -11.47 -11.38
CA PRO A 11 -10.97 -11.97 -11.45
C PRO A 11 -11.63 -11.54 -12.77
N LYS A 12 -12.53 -12.38 -13.30
CA LYS A 12 -13.28 -12.08 -14.53
C LYS A 12 -14.07 -10.77 -14.47
N SER A 13 -14.39 -10.31 -13.26
CA SER A 13 -15.12 -9.07 -13.04
C SER A 13 -14.24 -7.82 -13.19
N ARG A 14 -12.91 -7.96 -13.27
CA ARG A 14 -11.97 -6.82 -13.30
C ARG A 14 -12.11 -5.99 -14.56
N PHE A 15 -12.31 -6.64 -15.71
CA PHE A 15 -12.46 -5.98 -17.01
C PHE A 15 -13.66 -6.54 -17.77
N GLN A 16 -14.42 -5.65 -18.41
CA GLN A 16 -15.54 -6.04 -19.26
C GLN A 16 -15.03 -6.92 -20.41
N GLY A 17 -15.69 -8.06 -20.64
CA GLY A 17 -15.35 -9.00 -21.72
C GLY A 17 -14.42 -10.14 -21.33
N MET A 18 -13.96 -10.21 -20.08
CA MET A 18 -13.24 -11.39 -19.59
C MET A 18 -14.17 -12.61 -19.44
N ALA A 19 -13.80 -13.72 -20.06
CA ALA A 19 -14.59 -14.95 -20.02
C ALA A 19 -14.45 -15.74 -18.71
N LYS A 20 -13.32 -15.60 -18.01
CA LYS A 20 -12.97 -16.36 -16.80
C LYS A 20 -11.86 -15.66 -16.02
N ASP A 21 -11.67 -16.10 -14.78
CA ASP A 21 -10.54 -15.69 -13.96
C ASP A 21 -9.23 -16.16 -14.58
N VAL A 22 -8.17 -15.35 -14.44
CA VAL A 22 -6.85 -15.62 -15.01
C VAL A 22 -5.84 -15.71 -13.89
N LYS A 23 -5.21 -16.88 -13.74
CA LYS A 23 -4.06 -17.06 -12.83
C LYS A 23 -2.86 -16.33 -13.39
N THR A 24 -2.21 -15.53 -12.56
CA THR A 24 -1.08 -14.68 -12.93
C THR A 24 -0.05 -14.62 -11.81
N VAL A 25 1.03 -13.87 -12.03
CA VAL A 25 1.89 -13.36 -10.97
C VAL A 25 1.43 -11.96 -10.56
N ASP A 26 1.68 -11.64 -9.30
CA ASP A 26 1.43 -10.34 -8.72
C ASP A 26 2.60 -9.39 -8.96
N PHE A 27 2.28 -8.20 -9.48
CA PHE A 27 3.20 -7.07 -9.61
C PHE A 27 2.60 -5.82 -8.96
N SER A 28 1.52 -5.98 -8.20
CA SER A 28 0.82 -4.85 -7.59
C SER A 28 1.59 -4.35 -6.36
N GLY A 29 1.28 -3.12 -5.99
CA GLY A 29 1.87 -2.46 -4.84
C GLY A 29 2.85 -1.37 -5.20
N TRP A 30 2.53 -0.16 -4.77
CA TRP A 30 3.49 0.95 -4.70
C TRP A 30 3.80 1.25 -3.23
N PRO A 31 4.43 0.31 -2.48
CA PRO A 31 4.78 0.58 -1.10
C PRO A 31 5.82 1.69 -1.04
N MET A 32 5.61 2.66 -0.15
CA MET A 32 6.64 3.63 0.19
C MET A 32 7.57 2.98 1.21
N VAL A 33 8.77 2.63 0.77
CA VAL A 33 9.78 1.96 1.61
C VAL A 33 10.74 2.99 2.20
N VAL A 34 11.05 2.83 3.48
CA VAL A 34 12.07 3.59 4.19
C VAL A 34 13.13 2.64 4.75
N HIS A 35 14.29 3.18 5.12
CA HIS A 35 15.30 2.40 5.82
C HIS A 35 14.84 2.04 7.23
N ALA A 36 15.19 0.85 7.74
CA ALA A 36 14.80 0.40 9.07
C ALA A 36 15.38 1.27 10.20
N ASP A 37 16.54 1.88 9.96
CA ASP A 37 17.20 2.80 10.92
C ASP A 37 16.76 4.26 10.75
N MET A 38 15.71 4.54 9.98
CA MET A 38 15.14 5.89 9.93
C MET A 38 14.68 6.28 11.34
N PRO A 39 14.95 7.50 11.83
CA PRO A 39 14.43 7.91 13.12
C PRO A 39 12.90 7.85 13.17
N ASP A 40 12.35 7.36 14.29
CA ASP A 40 10.90 7.15 14.46
C ASP A 40 10.09 8.44 14.28
N ASP A 41 10.62 9.57 14.73
CA ASP A 41 10.01 10.88 14.59
C ASP A 41 9.97 11.34 13.11
N VAL A 42 11.01 11.04 12.34
CA VAL A 42 11.06 11.31 10.90
C VAL A 42 10.05 10.45 10.15
N ALA A 43 9.95 9.15 10.46
CA ALA A 43 8.97 8.25 9.85
C ALA A 43 7.53 8.68 10.19
N TYR A 44 7.28 9.10 11.45
CA TYR A 44 5.99 9.64 11.87
C TYR A 44 5.65 10.94 11.12
N ALA A 45 6.59 11.88 11.06
CA ALA A 45 6.42 13.15 10.35
C ALA A 45 6.20 12.97 8.84
N LEU A 46 6.81 11.95 8.23
CA LEU A 46 6.55 11.58 6.85
C LEU A 46 5.08 11.21 6.63
N CYS A 47 4.50 10.38 7.51
CA CYS A 47 3.08 10.04 7.44
C CYS A 47 2.19 11.28 7.63
N GLU A 48 2.52 12.19 8.55
CA GLU A 48 1.79 13.46 8.74
C GLU A 48 1.85 14.34 7.50
N ALA A 49 3.03 14.46 6.87
CA ALA A 49 3.19 15.24 5.65
C ALA A 49 2.37 14.66 4.50
N VAL A 50 2.32 13.32 4.38
CA VAL A 50 1.49 12.62 3.38
C VAL A 50 0.00 12.89 3.65
N GLU A 51 -0.47 12.73 4.89
CA GLU A 51 -1.86 13.04 5.25
C GLU A 51 -2.23 14.50 4.93
N ALA A 52 -1.39 15.46 5.34
CA ALA A 52 -1.62 16.88 5.13
C ALA A 52 -1.65 17.28 3.65
N ARG A 53 -0.98 16.52 2.78
CA ARG A 53 -0.86 16.81 1.34
C ARG A 53 -1.59 15.82 0.45
N LYS A 54 -2.38 14.87 1.00
CA LYS A 54 -3.03 13.79 0.24
C LYS A 54 -3.85 14.27 -0.95
N GLY A 55 -4.49 15.44 -0.85
CA GLY A 55 -5.27 16.04 -1.94
C GLY A 55 -4.44 16.55 -3.12
N LEU A 56 -3.12 16.68 -2.97
CA LEU A 56 -2.18 17.09 -4.02
C LEU A 56 -1.41 15.91 -4.61
N MET A 57 -1.52 14.73 -4.02
CA MET A 57 -0.84 13.52 -4.49
C MET A 57 -1.76 12.74 -5.43
N PRO A 58 -1.48 12.70 -6.74
CA PRO A 58 -2.21 11.83 -7.65
C PRO A 58 -1.84 10.37 -7.38
N THR A 59 -2.80 9.48 -7.61
CA THR A 59 -2.64 8.02 -7.58
C THR A 59 -2.73 7.47 -8.99
N ASP A 60 -2.10 6.33 -9.25
CA ASP A 60 -2.11 5.64 -10.54
C ASP A 60 -3.48 4.99 -10.87
N ASN A 61 -4.27 4.70 -9.84
CA ASN A 61 -5.64 4.20 -9.96
C ASN A 61 -6.70 5.31 -10.18
N TYR A 62 -6.26 6.58 -10.25
CA TYR A 62 -7.10 7.77 -10.42
C TYR A 62 -8.18 7.99 -9.33
N LYS A 63 -7.99 7.42 -8.13
CA LYS A 63 -8.86 7.64 -6.95
C LYS A 63 -8.16 8.55 -5.93
N PRO A 64 -8.90 9.29 -5.09
CA PRO A 64 -8.29 10.03 -3.98
C PRO A 64 -7.43 9.11 -3.10
N LEU A 65 -6.28 9.61 -2.65
CA LEU A 65 -5.43 8.89 -1.71
C LEU A 65 -6.12 8.81 -0.34
N GLU A 66 -6.45 7.59 0.09
CA GLU A 66 -6.93 7.31 1.44
C GLU A 66 -5.79 6.80 2.32
N ILE A 67 -5.55 7.45 3.46
CA ILE A 67 -4.37 7.15 4.28
C ILE A 67 -4.42 5.73 4.88
N ALA A 68 -5.62 5.23 5.20
CA ALA A 68 -5.81 3.86 5.64
C ALA A 68 -5.33 2.82 4.60
N GLN A 69 -5.34 3.18 3.31
CA GLN A 69 -4.87 2.30 2.25
C GLN A 69 -3.37 2.05 2.37
N LEU A 70 -2.59 3.04 2.84
CA LEU A 70 -1.14 2.93 2.99
C LEU A 70 -0.69 1.88 4.02
N CYS A 71 -1.61 1.38 4.85
CA CYS A 71 -1.36 0.32 5.83
C CYS A 71 -2.35 -0.86 5.69
N ALA A 72 -3.08 -0.96 4.58
CA ALA A 72 -4.16 -1.94 4.41
C ALA A 72 -3.68 -3.38 4.17
N ASN A 73 -2.44 -3.55 3.69
CA ASN A 73 -1.90 -4.84 3.27
C ASN A 73 -2.80 -5.54 2.23
N ASP A 74 -3.17 -4.80 1.18
CA ASP A 74 -4.00 -5.26 0.07
C ASP A 74 -3.23 -5.26 -1.26
N GLU A 75 -3.93 -5.52 -2.38
CA GLU A 75 -3.34 -5.52 -3.72
C GLU A 75 -2.70 -4.15 -4.06
N GLU A 76 -3.26 -3.03 -3.60
CA GLU A 76 -2.75 -1.70 -3.93
C GLU A 76 -1.58 -1.31 -3.01
N THR A 77 -1.54 -1.81 -1.77
CA THR A 77 -0.45 -1.61 -0.81
C THR A 77 -0.06 -2.89 -0.08
N PRO A 78 0.72 -3.79 -0.71
CA PRO A 78 1.22 -4.99 -0.07
C PRO A 78 2.27 -4.64 0.99
N CYS A 79 2.13 -5.22 2.18
CA CYS A 79 3.02 -5.00 3.32
C CYS A 79 3.93 -6.23 3.52
N ASP A 80 4.92 -6.37 2.66
CA ASP A 80 5.81 -7.55 2.63
C ASP A 80 6.91 -7.50 3.68
N VAL A 81 7.17 -6.29 4.18
CA VAL A 81 8.08 -6.00 5.27
C VAL A 81 7.30 -5.31 6.40
N PRO A 82 7.77 -5.37 7.65
CA PRO A 82 7.11 -4.71 8.76
C PRO A 82 6.96 -3.20 8.52
N LEU A 83 5.89 -2.62 9.06
CA LEU A 83 5.79 -1.16 9.14
C LEU A 83 6.90 -0.60 10.03
N HIS A 84 7.39 0.57 9.67
CA HIS A 84 8.31 1.31 10.53
C HIS A 84 7.61 1.69 11.86
N PRO A 85 8.24 1.59 13.04
CA PRO A 85 7.57 1.87 14.32
C PRO A 85 6.94 3.26 14.40
N GLY A 86 7.64 4.29 13.92
CA GLY A 86 7.07 5.64 13.75
C GLY A 86 5.80 5.72 12.89
N ALA A 87 5.75 4.99 11.77
CA ALA A 87 4.57 4.93 10.89
C ALA A 87 3.43 4.13 11.52
N GLU A 88 3.74 2.97 12.14
CA GLU A 88 2.76 2.16 12.86
C GLU A 88 2.08 2.98 13.98
N ARG A 89 2.87 3.73 14.76
CA ARG A 89 2.35 4.64 15.78
C ARG A 89 1.36 5.64 15.19
N PHE A 90 1.74 6.32 14.11
CA PHE A 90 0.86 7.28 13.42
C PHE A 90 -0.47 6.62 13.00
N TYR A 91 -0.40 5.47 12.30
CA TYR A 91 -1.61 4.81 11.81
C TYR A 91 -2.53 4.34 12.95
N ARG A 92 -1.98 3.85 14.07
CA ARG A 92 -2.76 3.45 15.25
C ARG A 92 -3.41 4.65 15.94
N GLU A 93 -2.66 5.72 16.18
CA GLU A 93 -3.18 6.93 16.83
C GLU A 93 -4.28 7.61 16.03
N ARG A 94 -4.19 7.57 14.70
CA ARG A 94 -5.20 8.13 13.78
C ARG A 94 -6.37 7.17 13.49
N GLY A 95 -6.32 5.94 14.00
CA GLY A 95 -7.36 4.93 13.82
C GLY A 95 -7.39 4.26 12.45
N TYR A 96 -6.32 4.39 11.66
CA TYR A 96 -6.14 3.75 10.36
C TYR A 96 -5.73 2.27 10.47
N LEU A 97 -5.00 1.93 11.53
CA LEU A 97 -4.54 0.57 11.82
C LEU A 97 -5.05 0.13 13.21
N LYS A 98 -5.62 -1.08 13.29
CA LYS A 98 -6.10 -1.69 14.53
C LYS A 98 -5.12 -2.73 15.05
#